data_AF-A0A0U2YZT4-F1
#
_entry.id   AF-A0A0U2YZT4-F1
#
_cell.length_a   1.000
_cell.length_b   1.000
_cell.length_c   1.000
_cell.angle_alpha   90.00
_cell.angle_beta   90.00
_cell.angle_gamma   90.00
#
_symmetry.space_group_name_H-M   'P 1'
#
loop_
_entity.id
_entity.type
_entity.pdbx_description
1 polymer ?
#
loop_
_entity_poly.entity_id
_entity_poly.type
_entity_poly.pdbx_seq_one_letter_code
_entity_poly.pdbx_strand_id
1 'polypeptide(L)' 'MRLEKKHRGGKEVTVVEKLDLKPAELEQWCKELKQALGCGGSVDETAIVLQGDLRKRLPDLLTKKGVAKITVG' A
#
# COMPACT_ATOMS: atom_id res chain seq x y z
N MET A 1 1.50 -1.43 -7.85
CA MET A 1 0.36 -0.78 -7.16
C MET A 1 -0.89 -0.96 -7.98
N ARG A 2 -1.85 -1.73 -7.46
CA ARG A 2 -3.15 -1.95 -8.09
C ARG A 2 -4.20 -1.15 -7.34
N LEU A 3 -5.05 -0.40 -8.05
CA LEU A 3 -6.26 0.14 -7.44
C LEU A 3 -7.37 -0.90 -7.61
N GLU A 4 -7.83 -1.46 -6.50
CA GLU A 4 -8.92 -2.41 -6.55
C GLU A 4 -10.24 -1.69 -6.24
N LYS A 5 -11.07 -1.58 -7.29
CA LYS A 5 -12.48 -1.16 -7.20
C LYS A 5 -13.37 -2.38 -7.32
N LYS A 6 -13.22 -3.37 -6.44
CA LYS A 6 -14.11 -4.55 -6.45
C LYS A 6 -14.81 -4.75 -5.11
N HIS A 7 -16.08 -4.35 -5.13
CA HIS A 7 -17.18 -5.06 -4.49
C HIS A 7 -17.25 -5.05 -2.95
N ARG A 8 -17.35 -3.85 -2.34
CA ARG A 8 -17.99 -3.65 -1.02
C ARG A 8 -18.42 -2.18 -0.82
N GLY A 9 -19.27 -1.67 -1.72
CA GLY A 9 -19.92 -0.36 -1.55
C GLY A 9 -19.16 0.87 -2.07
N GLY A 10 -18.44 0.75 -3.19
CA GLY A 10 -17.84 1.90 -3.90
C GLY A 10 -16.56 2.49 -3.28
N LYS A 11 -16.04 1.91 -2.19
CA LYS A 11 -14.78 2.35 -1.58
C LYS A 11 -13.58 1.89 -2.41
N GLU A 12 -12.72 2.85 -2.75
CA GLU A 12 -11.45 2.63 -3.43
C GLU A 12 -10.43 2.07 -2.44
N VAL A 13 -9.70 1.02 -2.82
CA VAL A 13 -8.55 0.54 -2.05
C VAL A 13 -7.32 0.43 -2.94
N THR A 14 -6.17 0.70 -2.35
CA THR A 14 -4.86 0.67 -2.98
C THR A 14 -4.11 -0.56 -2.49
N VAL A 15 -3.81 -1.49 -3.38
CA VAL A 15 -3.06 -2.71 -3.08
C VAL A 15 -1.62 -2.57 -3.59
N VAL A 16 -0.67 -2.91 -2.74
CA VAL A 16 0.77 -2.81 -2.97
C VAL A 16 1.37 -4.21 -2.83
N GLU A 17 1.53 -4.90 -3.96
CA GLU A 17 2.08 -6.26 -4.02
C GLU A 17 3.56 -6.27 -4.41
N LYS A 18 4.23 -7.42 -4.22
CA LYS A 18 5.62 -7.70 -4.64
C LYS A 18 6.65 -6.72 -4.06
N LEU A 19 6.60 -6.53 -2.75
CA LEU A 19 7.58 -5.69 -2.08
C LEU A 19 8.94 -6.39 -1.90
N ASP A 20 9.06 -7.72 -2.08
CA ASP A 20 10.28 -8.50 -1.79
C ASP A 20 10.89 -8.14 -0.41
N LEU A 21 10.01 -7.72 0.50
CA LEU A 21 10.33 -7.30 1.86
C LEU A 21 10.08 -8.47 2.80
N LYS A 22 10.89 -8.56 3.86
CA LYS A 22 10.66 -9.51 4.94
C LYS A 22 9.30 -9.22 5.62
N PRO A 23 8.65 -10.22 6.24
CA PRO A 23 7.38 -10.01 6.95
C PRO A 23 7.46 -8.90 8.02
N ALA A 24 8.57 -8.83 8.75
CA ALA A 24 8.82 -7.76 9.72
C ALA A 24 8.86 -6.36 9.07
N GLU A 25 9.42 -6.26 7.86
CA GLU A 25 9.41 -5.01 7.11
C GLU A 25 8.01 -4.73 6.55
N LEU A 26 7.29 -5.70 6.00
CA LEU A 26 5.91 -5.51 5.54
C LEU A 26 5.00 -4.92 6.64
N GLU A 27 5.09 -5.43 7.87
CA GLU A 27 4.32 -4.89 9.00
C GLU A 27 4.74 -3.46 9.37
N GLN A 28 6.06 -3.20 9.43
CA GLN A 28 6.61 -1.86 9.68
C GLN A 28 6.12 -0.86 8.63
N TRP A 29 6.23 -1.24 7.36
CA TRP A 29 5.80 -0.47 6.20
C TRP A 29 4.31 -0.21 6.22
N CYS A 30 3.49 -1.23 6.49
CA CYS A 30 2.04 -1.07 6.62
C CYS A 30 1.68 -0.10 7.74
N LYS A 31 2.35 -0.19 8.89
CA LYS A 31 2.13 0.73 10.02
C LYS A 31 2.52 2.18 9.69
N GLU A 32 3.65 2.37 9.02
CA GLU A 32 4.11 3.69 8.58
C GLU A 32 3.22 4.29 7.49
N LEU A 33 2.80 3.50 6.50
CA LEU A 33 1.89 3.95 5.45
C LEU A 33 0.53 4.35 6.04
N LYS A 34 0.00 3.58 7.00
CA LYS A 34 -1.20 3.94 7.75
C LYS A 34 -1.04 5.25 8.51
N GLN A 35 0.07 5.43 9.23
CA GLN A 35 0.34 6.67 9.99
C GLN A 35 0.53 7.87 9.08
N ALA A 36 1.30 7.74 8.00
CA ALA A 36 1.62 8.84 7.10
C ALA A 36 0.42 9.27 6.26
N LEU A 37 -0.45 8.33 5.86
CA LEU A 37 -1.60 8.60 5.00
C LEU A 37 -2.89 8.82 5.80
N GLY A 38 -2.90 8.49 7.10
CA GLY A 38 -4.08 8.59 7.94
C GLY A 38 -5.22 7.67 7.49
N CYS A 39 -4.88 6.58 6.80
CA CYS A 39 -5.85 5.63 6.24
C CYS A 39 -5.71 4.26 6.91
N GLY A 40 -6.80 3.49 6.92
CA GLY A 40 -6.78 2.09 7.35
C GLY A 40 -6.09 1.19 6.34
N GLY A 41 -5.47 0.11 6.80
CA GLY A 41 -4.78 -0.83 5.91
C GLY A 41 -4.28 -2.08 6.62
N SER A 42 -4.10 -3.14 5.85
CA SER A 42 -3.72 -4.47 6.31
C SER A 42 -2.61 -5.05 5.44
N VAL A 43 -1.82 -5.95 6.02
CA VAL A 43 -0.89 -6.79 5.24
C VAL A 43 -1.64 -8.06 4.88
N ASP A 44 -1.70 -8.38 3.59
CA ASP A 44 -2.31 -9.56 3.00
C ASP A 44 -1.19 -10.45 2.44
N GLU A 45 -0.73 -11.41 3.25
CA GLU A 45 0.37 -12.35 2.97
C GLU A 45 1.72 -11.71 2.55
N THR A 46 1.78 -11.16 1.33
CA THR A 46 2.96 -10.49 0.74
C THR A 46 2.62 -9.13 0.12
N ALA A 47 1.40 -8.64 0.36
CA ALA A 47 0.86 -7.41 -0.17
C ALA A 47 0.41 -6.48 0.97
N ILE A 48 0.41 -5.17 0.73
CA ILE A 48 -0.16 -4.18 1.64
C ILE A 48 -1.41 -3.61 0.99
N VAL A 49 -2.54 -3.78 1.65
CA VAL A 49 -3.85 -3.24 1.24
C VAL A 49 -4.12 -1.99 2.07
N LEU A 50 -4.29 -0.86 1.40
CA LEU A 50 -4.61 0.42 2.02
C LEU A 50 -5.98 0.91 1.55
N GLN A 51 -6.78 1.43 2.46
CA GLN A 51 -8.08 2.02 2.13
C GLN A 51 -7.89 3.42 1.57
N GLY A 52 -8.57 3.73 0.47
CA GLY A 52 -8.55 5.02 -0.19
C GLY A 52 -7.79 5.05 -1.51
N ASP A 53 -7.98 6.15 -2.24
CA ASP A 53 -7.23 6.49 -3.44
C ASP A 53 -5.90 7.13 -3.06
N LEU A 54 -4.86 6.31 -2.96
CA LEU A 54 -3.54 6.77 -2.52
C LEU A 54 -2.59 6.95 -3.70
N ARG A 55 -3.04 6.76 -4.95
CA ARG A 55 -2.15 6.78 -6.14
C ARG A 55 -1.43 8.10 -6.35
N LYS A 56 -1.95 9.19 -5.82
CA LYS A 56 -1.29 10.51 -5.88
C LYS A 56 -0.25 10.71 -4.78
N ARG A 57 -0.48 10.19 -3.58
CA ARG A 57 0.39 10.41 -2.39
C ARG A 57 1.38 9.29 -2.17
N LEU A 58 0.97 8.06 -2.47
CA LEU A 58 1.74 6.85 -2.28
C LEU A 58 3.06 6.84 -3.07
N PRO A 59 3.12 7.18 -4.38
CA PRO A 59 4.41 7.19 -5.09
C PRO A 59 5.37 8.22 -4.50
N ASP A 60 4.91 9.42 -4.13
CA ASP A 60 5.74 10.45 -3.50
C ASP A 60 6.32 9.98 -2.15
N LEU A 61 5.46 9.32 -1.34
CA LEU A 61 5.85 8.76 -0.05
C LEU A 61 6.81 7.56 -0.20
N LEU A 62 6.58 6.71 -1.20
CA LEU A 62 7.41 5.55 -1.52
C LEU A 62 8.78 5.98 -2.05
N THR A 63 8.83 6.99 -2.92
CA THR A 63 10.08 7.60 -3.40
C THR A 63 10.85 8.23 -2.24
N LYS A 64 10.19 8.99 -1.36
CA LYS A 64 10.84 9.55 -0.16
C LYS A 64 11.38 8.49 0.80
N LYS A 65 10.75 7.32 0.87
CA LYS A 65 11.20 6.20 1.71
C LYS A 65 12.20 5.27 1.02
N GLY A 66 12.52 5.49 -0.26
CA GLY A 66 13.49 4.68 -0.99
C GLY A 66 12.95 3.37 -1.57
N VAL A 67 11.62 3.20 -1.72
CA VAL A 67 11.08 2.05 -2.49
C VAL A 67 11.23 2.32 -3.97
N ALA A 68 12.25 1.72 -4.55
CA ALA A 68 12.51 1.84 -5.98
C ALA A 68 11.62 0.92 -6.83
N LYS A 69 10.93 -0.05 -6.24
CA LYS A 69 10.27 -1.12 -7.00
C LYS A 69 8.90 -1.47 -6.45
N ILE A 70 7.87 -0.94 -7.09
CA ILE A 70 6.50 -1.33 -6.86
C ILE A 70 5.99 -1.80 -8.22
N THR A 71 5.78 -3.11 -8.37
CA THR A 71 5.28 -3.62 -9.66
C THR A 71 3.79 -3.30 -9.74
N VAL A 72 3.40 -2.55 -10.77
CA VAL A 72 1.99 -2.35 -11.15
C VAL A 72 1.66 -3.46 -12.14
N GLY A 73 0.82 -4.39 -11.72
CA GLY A 73 0.19 -5.37 -12.60
C GLY A 73 -1.21 -4.91 -12.96
#